data_AF-A0ABD0RX80-F1
#
_entry.id   AF-A0ABD0RX80-F1
#
_cell.length_a   1.000
_cell.length_b   1.000
_cell.length_c   1.000
_cell.angle_alpha   90.00
_cell.angle_beta   90.00
_cell.angle_gamma   90.00
#
_symmetry.space_group_name_H-M   'P 1'
#
loop_
_entity.id
_entity.type
_entity.pdbx_description
1 polymer ?
#
loop_
_entity_poly.entity_id
_entity_poly.type
_entity_poly.pdbx_seq_one_letter_code
_entity_poly.pdbx_strand_id
1 'polypeptide(L)' 'GEIAQTVEQVISGDSLGRLIIPLSGNEMEGMFYMIRLIVVTHYLDSTNQWEAVGMERRNEAINCINE' A
#
# COMPACT_ATOMS: atom_id res chain seq x y z
N GLY A 1 -14.31 -18.41 -3.39
CA GLY A 1 -14.72 -18.82 -2.04
C GLY A 1 -15.12 -17.58 -1.28
N GLU A 2 -16.23 -17.63 -0.54
CA GLU A 2 -16.90 -16.48 0.11
C GLU A 2 -15.99 -15.64 1.03
N ILE A 3 -14.86 -16.21 1.49
CA ILE A 3 -13.84 -15.51 2.28
C ILE A 3 -13.09 -14.46 1.45
N ALA A 4 -12.80 -14.74 0.17
CA ALA A 4 -12.10 -13.78 -0.70
C ALA A 4 -12.97 -12.54 -0.99
N GLN A 5 -14.28 -12.73 -1.18
CA GLN A 5 -15.22 -11.63 -1.41
C GLN A 5 -15.38 -10.75 -0.15
N THR A 6 -15.38 -11.35 1.04
CA THR A 6 -15.51 -10.60 2.29
C THR A 6 -14.23 -9.81 2.62
N VAL A 7 -13.04 -10.34 2.28
CA VAL A 7 -11.76 -9.63 2.48
C VAL A 7 -11.61 -8.44 1.53
N GLU A 8 -11.98 -8.60 0.25
CA GLU A 8 -11.99 -7.50 -0.73
C GLU A 8 -12.98 -6.39 -0.36
N GLN A 9 -14.11 -6.72 0.28
CA GLN A 9 -15.10 -5.71 0.73
C GLN A 9 -14.68 -4.93 1.98
N VAL A 10 -13.74 -5.44 2.79
CA VAL A 10 -13.28 -4.80 4.04
C VAL A 10 -12.01 -3.97 3.81
N ILE A 11 -11.21 -4.29 2.80
CA ILE A 11 -9.96 -3.59 2.46
C ILE A 11 -10.20 -2.68 1.26
N SER A 12 -10.73 -1.49 1.50
CA SER A 12 -10.87 -0.47 0.46
C SER A 12 -9.52 0.22 0.16
N GLY A 13 -9.34 0.73 -1.06
CA GLY A 13 -8.18 1.54 -1.43
C GLY A 13 -7.96 2.76 -0.52
N ASP A 14 -9.03 3.37 0.00
CA ASP A 14 -8.95 4.48 0.98
C ASP A 14 -8.32 4.03 2.29
N SER A 15 -8.72 2.85 2.78
CA SER A 15 -8.19 2.25 4.00
C SER A 15 -6.70 1.94 3.89
N LEU A 16 -6.26 1.43 2.74
CA LEU A 16 -4.85 1.12 2.48
C LEU A 16 -4.01 2.37 2.19
N GLY A 17 -4.59 3.38 1.56
CA GLY A 17 -3.90 4.65 1.24
C GLY A 17 -3.44 5.44 2.46
N ARG A 18 -4.07 5.20 3.64
CA ARG A 18 -3.66 5.78 4.94
C ARG A 18 -2.46 5.07 5.56
N LEU A 19 -2.09 3.91 5.04
CA LEU A 19 -0.96 3.12 5.55
C LEU A 19 0.38 3.53 4.93
N ILE A 20 0.33 4.38 3.90
CA ILE A 20 1.45 5.05 3.27
C ILE A 20 1.79 6.28 4.14
N ILE A 21 2.77 6.18 5.02
CA ILE A 21 3.18 7.21 5.99
C ILE A 21 4.70 7.38 5.97
N PRO A 22 5.29 8.54 5.70
CA PRO A 22 6.75 8.68 5.56
C PRO A 22 7.58 7.95 6.63
N LEU A 23 8.65 7.28 6.21
CA LEU A 23 9.59 6.54 7.07
C LEU A 23 10.09 7.41 8.22
N SER A 24 9.64 7.13 9.45
CA SER A 24 10.30 7.62 10.66
C SER A 24 10.30 6.51 11.71
N GLY A 25 11.45 5.90 11.95
CA GLY A 25 11.59 4.80 12.91
C GLY A 25 12.98 4.17 12.94
N ASN A 26 13.25 3.39 14.00
CA ASN A 26 14.50 2.63 14.17
C ASN A 26 14.62 1.52 13.08
N GLU A 27 15.79 0.88 12.94
CA GLU A 27 16.09 -0.06 11.84
C GLU A 27 14.98 -1.10 11.56
N MET A 28 14.38 -1.66 12.62
CA MET A 28 13.25 -2.60 12.52
C MET A 28 11.93 -1.96 12.06
N GLU A 29 11.64 -0.75 12.51
CA GLU A 29 10.43 0.00 12.14
C GLU A 29 10.52 0.45 10.66
N GLY A 30 11.74 0.74 10.18
CA GLY A 30 12.04 0.91 8.76
C GLY A 30 11.75 -0.34 7.94
N MET A 31 12.16 -1.53 8.42
CA MET A 31 11.84 -2.81 7.75
C MET A 31 10.33 -3.09 7.73
N PHE A 32 9.62 -2.89 8.85
CA PHE A 32 8.16 -3.05 8.90
C PHE A 32 7.44 -2.08 7.96
N TYR A 33 7.93 -0.85 7.87
CA TYR A 33 7.40 0.14 6.97
C TYR A 33 7.59 -0.24 5.50
N MET A 34 8.81 -0.66 5.13
CA MET A 34 9.10 -1.16 3.77
C MET A 34 8.18 -2.32 3.38
N ILE A 35 8.00 -3.31 4.26
CA ILE A 35 7.10 -4.45 4.01
C ILE A 35 5.67 -3.96 3.76
N ARG A 36 5.19 -3.02 4.57
CA ARG A 36 3.86 -2.44 4.43
C ARG A 36 3.69 -1.72 3.09
N LEU A 37 4.69 -0.94 2.70
CA LEU A 37 4.69 -0.18 1.45
C LEU A 37 4.67 -1.13 0.23
N ILE A 38 5.48 -2.20 0.26
CA ILE A 38 5.53 -3.23 -0.79
C ILE A 38 4.16 -3.93 -0.92
N VAL A 39 3.56 -4.36 0.18
CA VAL A 39 2.26 -5.06 0.17
C VAL A 39 1.14 -4.17 -0.37
N VAL A 40 1.06 -2.91 0.09
CA VAL A 40 0.05 -1.96 -0.37
C VAL A 40 0.23 -1.66 -1.86
N THR A 41 1.47 -1.39 -2.29
CA THR A 41 1.78 -1.12 -3.71
C THR A 41 1.41 -2.31 -4.59
N HIS A 42 1.75 -3.52 -4.16
CA HIS A 42 1.42 -4.76 -4.88
C HIS A 42 -0.09 -4.99 -5.01
N TYR A 43 -0.85 -4.75 -3.93
CA TYR A 43 -2.31 -4.86 -3.97
C TYR A 43 -2.94 -3.83 -4.91
N LEU A 44 -2.51 -2.57 -4.85
CA LEU A 44 -3.05 -1.51 -5.72
C LEU A 44 -2.71 -1.73 -7.20
N ASP A 45 -1.50 -2.23 -7.50
CA ASP A 45 -1.10 -2.61 -8.86
C ASP A 45 -1.90 -3.81 -9.37
N SER A 46 -2.04 -4.88 -8.57
CA SER A 46 -2.76 -6.09 -9.00
C SER A 46 -4.26 -5.90 -9.18
N THR A 47 -4.84 -4.91 -8.49
CA THR A 47 -6.28 -4.60 -8.56
C THR A 47 -6.60 -3.36 -9.40
N ASN A 48 -5.58 -2.69 -9.97
CA ASN A 48 -5.72 -1.46 -10.75
C ASN A 48 -6.49 -0.34 -10.01
N GLN A 49 -6.29 -0.22 -8.69
CA GLN A 49 -7.05 0.70 -7.82
C GLN A 49 -6.37 2.06 -7.60
N TRP A 50 -5.29 2.36 -8.32
CA TRP A 50 -4.55 3.62 -8.17
C TRP A 50 -5.36 4.87 -8.48
N GLU A 51 -6.37 4.78 -9.36
CA GLU A 51 -7.25 5.91 -9.67
C GLU A 51 -8.01 6.42 -8.43
N ALA A 52 -8.35 5.52 -7.49
CA ALA A 52 -9.02 5.87 -6.25
C ALA A 52 -8.08 6.49 -5.20
N VAL A 53 -6.76 6.28 -5.34
CA VAL A 53 -5.74 6.71 -4.37
C VAL A 53 -4.97 7.95 -4.87
N GLY A 54 -4.99 8.20 -6.18
CA GLY A 54 -4.17 9.20 -6.86
C GLY A 54 -3.03 8.53 -7.62
N MET A 55 -2.98 8.75 -8.94
CA MET A 55 -1.94 8.17 -9.80
C MET A 55 -0.54 8.71 -9.48
N GLU A 56 -0.46 9.92 -8.94
CA GLU A 56 0.77 10.53 -8.43
C GLU A 56 1.39 9.75 -7.26
N ARG A 57 0.55 9.20 -6.38
CA ARG A 57 1.00 8.43 -5.20
C ARG A 57 1.63 7.10 -5.60
N ARG A 58 1.31 6.58 -6.79
CA ARG A 58 1.97 5.40 -7.35
C ARG A 58 3.46 5.63 -7.56
N ASN A 59 3.82 6.78 -8.13
CA ASN A 59 5.21 7.11 -8.40
C ASN A 59 5.98 7.37 -7.09
N GLU A 60 5.34 8.03 -6.12
CA GLU A 60 5.91 8.23 -4.78
C GLU A 60 6.19 6.89 -4.08
N ALA A 61 5.23 5.96 -4.10
CA ALA A 61 5.40 4.64 -3.50
C ALA A 61 6.52 3.83 -4.16
N ILE A 62 6.61 3.86 -5.50
CA ILE A 62 7.69 3.20 -6.24
C ILE A 62 9.05 3.83 -5.93
N ASN A 63 9.13 5.16 -5.82
CA ASN A 63 10.38 5.84 -5.46
C ASN A 63 10.83 5.44 -4.04
N CYS A 64 9.92 5.45 -3.06
CA CYS A 64 10.24 5.04 -1.69
C CYS A 64 10.63 3.56 -1.54
N ILE A 65 10.25 2.67 -2.47
CA ILE A 65 10.68 1.25 -2.47
C ILE A 65 12.10 1.10 -3.07
N ASN A 66 12.46 1.98 -4.01
CA ASN A 66 13.73 1.91 -4.73
C ASN A 66 14.86 2.76 -4.11
N GLU A 67 14.54 3.64 -3.14
CA GLU A 67 15.51 4.30 -2.26
C GLU A 67 16.12 3.33 -1.24
#